data_AF-A0A4Q4DRK1-F1
#
_entry.id   AF-A0A4Q4DRK1-F1
#
_cell.length_a   1.000
_cell.length_b   1.000
_cell.length_c   1.000
_cell.angle_alpha   90.00
_cell.angle_beta   90.00
_cell.angle_gamma   90.00
#
_symmetry.space_group_name_H-M   'P 1'
#
loop_
_entity.id
_entity.type
_entity.pdbx_description
1 polymer ?
#
loop_
_entity_poly.entity_id
_entity_poly.type
_entity_poly.pdbx_seq_one_letter_code
_entity_poly.pdbx_strand_id
1 'polypeptide(L)'
;MTTARLPLFPLNAVLFPGLVLPLNVFEERYRAMMRELLKTDESEPRRFAVVAIRDGHEIAPTAPGMPDGTALTDRGPDAGFGPEPLKSFHPVGCVADAATIRERPDGSFEVVATGTTRVRLLSVDASGPYLTAELEELPERTGDGAGTLAEGVLRAFRNYQKRLAGARERSLSGDELPDDPSVVSYLVAAAAVLDTPAKQRLLEAPDIAARLREELKLLRAETAVIRHLPSLPAVTLTHTPPSPN
;
A
#
# COMPACT_ATOMS: atom_id res chain seq x y z
N MET A 1 9.95 -1.53 -22.93
CA MET A 1 9.29 -1.25 -21.64
C MET A 1 8.33 -0.11 -21.88
N THR A 2 7.11 -0.21 -21.36
CA THR A 2 6.04 0.77 -21.61
C THR A 2 6.10 1.83 -20.51
N THR A 3 6.14 3.10 -20.91
CA THR A 3 6.02 4.23 -19.98
C THR A 3 4.66 4.89 -20.10
N ALA A 4 4.15 5.41 -18.99
CA ALA A 4 2.89 6.15 -18.94
C ALA A 4 2.97 7.30 -17.93
N ARG A 5 2.19 8.36 -18.17
CA ARG A 5 2.01 9.43 -17.20
C ARG A 5 0.63 9.29 -16.56
N LEU A 6 0.60 9.14 -15.23
CA LEU A 6 -0.64 8.95 -14.46
C LEU A 6 -0.69 9.89 -13.26
N PRO A 7 -1.89 10.23 -12.75
CA PRO A 7 -2.04 10.84 -11.43
C PRO A 7 -1.37 9.98 -10.36
N LEU A 8 -0.74 10.62 -9.38
CA LEU A 8 -0.04 9.96 -8.27
C LEU A 8 -0.80 10.19 -6.97
N PHE A 9 -1.07 9.10 -6.25
CA PHE A 9 -1.76 9.08 -4.96
C PHE A 9 -0.81 8.49 -3.89
N PRO A 10 -0.08 9.33 -3.15
CA PRO A 10 0.74 8.91 -2.04
C PRO A 10 -0.09 8.34 -0.86
N LEU A 11 0.39 7.27 -0.23
CA LEU A 11 -0.20 6.66 0.97
C LEU A 11 0.87 6.30 2.00
N ASN A 12 0.47 6.14 3.26
CA ASN A 12 1.32 5.54 4.31
C ASN A 12 1.28 3.99 4.29
N ALA A 13 0.84 3.40 3.18
CA ALA A 13 0.67 1.96 3.01
C ALA A 13 1.01 1.54 1.57
N VAL A 14 1.38 0.27 1.42
CA VAL A 14 1.74 -0.34 0.13
C VAL A 14 0.50 -1.00 -0.50
N LEU A 15 0.22 -0.68 -1.77
CA LEU A 15 -0.76 -1.39 -2.59
C LEU A 15 -0.07 -2.49 -3.41
N PHE A 16 -0.62 -3.70 -3.41
CA PHE A 16 -0.17 -4.81 -4.23
C PHE A 16 -1.12 -5.08 -5.40
N PRO A 17 -0.63 -5.61 -6.53
CA PRO A 17 -1.48 -6.13 -7.61
C PRO A 17 -2.52 -7.14 -7.12
N GLY A 18 -3.75 -7.03 -7.64
CA GLY A 18 -4.90 -7.88 -7.30
C GLY A 18 -5.62 -7.49 -6.01
N LEU A 19 -5.09 -6.55 -5.22
CA LEU A 19 -5.67 -6.14 -3.94
C LEU A 19 -6.62 -4.96 -4.11
N VAL A 20 -7.74 -5.00 -3.41
CA VAL A 20 -8.72 -3.92 -3.36
C VAL A 20 -8.31 -2.88 -2.32
N LEU A 21 -8.39 -1.61 -2.71
CA LEU A 21 -8.07 -0.46 -1.91
C LEU A 21 -9.31 0.46 -1.82
N PRO A 22 -10.06 0.40 -0.70
CA PRO A 22 -11.10 1.38 -0.42
C PRO A 22 -10.47 2.69 0.10
N LEU A 23 -10.89 3.83 -0.46
CA LEU A 23 -10.40 5.15 -0.10
C LEU A 23 -11.57 6.10 0.21
N ASN A 24 -11.41 6.87 1.29
CA ASN A 24 -12.20 8.06 1.56
C ASN A 24 -11.32 9.28 1.26
N VAL A 25 -11.68 10.04 0.22
CA VAL A 25 -10.86 11.13 -0.30
C VAL A 25 -11.47 12.47 0.10
N PHE A 26 -10.76 13.21 0.95
CA PHE A 26 -11.19 14.49 1.51
C PHE A 26 -10.27 15.67 1.15
N GLU A 27 -8.97 15.42 0.87
CA GLU A 27 -8.04 16.48 0.50
C GLU A 27 -8.34 17.06 -0.90
N GLU A 28 -8.30 18.38 -1.05
CA GLU A 28 -8.72 19.06 -2.28
C GLU A 28 -7.93 18.62 -3.53
N ARG A 29 -6.61 18.41 -3.40
CA ARG A 29 -5.78 17.90 -4.51
C ARG A 29 -6.28 16.55 -5.04
N TYR A 30 -6.62 15.64 -4.14
CA TYR A 30 -7.11 14.31 -4.51
C TYR A 30 -8.58 14.34 -4.93
N ARG A 31 -9.39 15.27 -4.41
CA ARG A 31 -10.75 15.52 -4.94
C ARG A 31 -10.68 16.01 -6.39
N ALA A 32 -9.77 16.92 -6.71
CA ALA A 32 -9.55 17.37 -8.08
C ALA A 32 -9.13 16.22 -9.00
N MET A 33 -8.27 15.31 -8.51
CA MET A 33 -7.91 14.08 -9.21
C MET A 33 -9.12 13.17 -9.47
N MET A 34 -9.97 12.91 -8.47
CA MET A 34 -11.16 12.07 -8.65
C MET A 34 -12.17 12.66 -9.63
N ARG A 35 -12.37 13.99 -9.59
CA ARG A 35 -13.20 14.70 -10.59
C ARG A 35 -12.65 14.55 -12.00
N GLU A 36 -11.33 14.57 -12.17
CA GLU A 36 -10.72 14.36 -13.48
C GLU A 36 -10.93 12.92 -13.98
N LEU A 37 -10.69 11.92 -13.11
CA LEU A 37 -10.92 10.51 -13.44
C LEU A 37 -12.38 10.21 -13.79
N LEU A 38 -13.35 10.92 -13.20
CA LEU A 38 -14.77 10.78 -13.53
C LEU A 38 -15.12 11.27 -14.95
N LYS A 39 -14.31 12.13 -15.56
CA LYS A 39 -14.51 12.58 -16.94
C LYS A 39 -14.15 11.51 -17.97
N THR A 40 -13.31 10.54 -17.58
CA THR A 40 -13.00 9.37 -18.39
C THR A 40 -14.26 8.54 -18.61
N ASP A 41 -14.47 8.11 -19.85
CA ASP A 41 -15.59 7.27 -20.26
C ASP A 41 -15.67 6.01 -19.39
N GLU A 42 -16.87 5.55 -19.10
CA GLU A 42 -17.08 4.39 -18.23
C GLU A 42 -16.56 3.07 -18.85
N SER A 43 -16.38 3.03 -20.17
CA SER A 43 -15.76 1.90 -20.87
C SER A 43 -14.23 1.88 -20.79
N GLU A 44 -13.60 2.96 -20.35
CA GLU A 44 -12.15 3.06 -20.20
C GLU A 44 -11.70 2.93 -18.73
N PRO A 45 -10.54 2.30 -18.45
CA PRO A 45 -10.06 2.15 -17.09
C PRO A 45 -9.65 3.51 -16.51
N ARG A 46 -10.23 3.85 -15.36
CA ARG A 46 -9.87 5.06 -14.58
C ARG A 46 -8.63 4.80 -13.76
N ARG A 47 -7.45 5.08 -14.32
CA ARG A 47 -6.16 4.70 -13.74
C ARG A 47 -5.48 5.81 -12.96
N PHE A 48 -4.84 5.43 -11.86
CA PHE A 48 -3.89 6.26 -11.14
C PHE A 48 -2.82 5.39 -10.49
N ALA A 49 -1.68 5.97 -10.08
CA ALA A 49 -0.64 5.24 -9.39
C ALA A 49 -0.68 5.50 -7.89
N VAL A 50 -0.58 4.42 -7.11
CA VAL A 50 -0.42 4.47 -5.66
C VAL A 50 1.05 4.24 -5.32
N VAL A 51 1.60 5.09 -4.45
CA VAL A 51 2.97 4.97 -3.98
C VAL A 51 3.05 5.14 -2.47
N ALA A 52 3.89 4.35 -1.81
CA ALA A 52 4.13 4.51 -0.39
C ALA A 52 5.06 5.71 -0.11
N ILE A 53 4.72 6.49 0.91
CA ILE A 53 5.55 7.58 1.44
C ILE A 53 6.66 6.96 2.28
N ARG A 54 7.87 7.52 2.23
CA ARG A 54 9.00 7.11 3.08
C ARG A 54 8.88 7.74 4.46
N ASP A 55 9.19 6.96 5.49
CA ASP A 55 9.25 7.43 6.88
C ASP A 55 10.02 8.77 7.00
N GLY A 56 9.47 9.70 7.78
CA GLY A 56 10.04 11.04 7.95
C GLY A 56 9.64 12.08 6.89
N HIS A 57 8.87 11.68 5.87
CA HIS A 57 8.21 12.58 4.91
C HIS A 57 6.68 12.44 4.97
N GLU A 58 6.19 11.87 6.08
CA GLU A 58 4.76 11.73 6.35
C GLU A 58 4.10 13.10 6.40
N ILE A 59 3.01 13.26 5.66
CA ILE A 59 2.12 14.41 5.77
C ILE A 59 1.73 14.51 7.24
N ALA A 60 1.90 15.70 7.83
CA ALA A 60 1.58 15.96 9.23
C ALA A 60 0.26 15.27 9.62
N PRO A 61 0.21 14.55 10.76
CA PRO A 61 -1.02 13.92 11.19
C PRO A 61 -2.03 15.02 11.41
N THR A 62 -3.07 15.09 10.58
CA THR A 62 -4.33 15.72 10.98
C THR A 62 -4.95 14.80 12.03
N ALA A 63 -4.44 14.89 13.25
CA ALA A 63 -5.18 14.44 14.41
C ALA A 63 -6.49 15.23 14.50
N PRO A 64 -7.61 14.61 14.89
CA PRO A 64 -8.86 15.31 15.05
C PRO A 64 -8.72 16.38 16.14
N GLY A 65 -8.73 17.66 15.75
CA GLY A 65 -9.08 18.77 16.65
C GLY A 65 -8.07 19.90 16.86
N MET A 66 -6.88 19.93 16.26
CA MET A 66 -6.02 21.13 16.33
C MET A 66 -5.29 21.42 15.01
N PRO A 67 -5.36 22.65 14.47
CA PRO A 67 -4.40 23.09 13.46
C PRO A 67 -3.05 23.37 14.14
N ASP A 68 -2.00 22.70 13.69
CA ASP A 68 -0.63 23.09 14.03
C ASP A 68 -0.33 24.44 13.33
N GLY A 69 -0.46 25.53 14.07
CA GLY A 69 -0.46 26.90 13.54
C GLY A 69 0.92 27.45 13.14
N THR A 70 1.95 26.61 13.08
CA THR A 70 3.34 27.06 12.82
C THR A 70 4.01 26.42 11.59
N ALA A 71 3.43 25.35 11.02
CA ALA A 71 3.86 24.91 9.71
C ALA A 71 3.33 25.91 8.68
N LEU A 72 4.22 26.52 7.90
CA LEU A 72 3.84 27.08 6.61
C LEU A 72 3.03 25.98 5.91
N THR A 73 1.72 26.20 5.77
CA THR A 73 0.89 25.26 5.03
C THR A 73 1.37 25.36 3.61
N ASP A 74 2.28 24.47 3.21
CA ASP A 74 2.62 24.33 1.80
C ASP A 74 1.28 24.20 1.06
N ARG A 75 1.02 25.16 0.18
CA ARG A 75 -0.20 25.18 -0.62
C ARG A 75 0.19 24.68 -1.99
N GLY A 76 -0.31 23.51 -2.36
CA GLY A 76 0.03 22.90 -3.64
C GLY A 76 -0.11 21.39 -3.60
N PRO A 77 0.04 20.74 -4.76
CA PRO A 77 0.00 19.28 -4.86
C PRO A 77 1.17 18.60 -4.12
N ASP A 78 2.31 19.28 -4.01
CA ASP A 78 3.54 18.86 -3.31
C ASP A 78 3.54 19.15 -1.80
N ALA A 79 2.46 19.71 -1.27
CA ALA A 79 2.33 20.01 0.15
C ALA A 79 2.65 18.78 1.02
N GLY A 80 3.62 18.95 1.93
CA GLY A 80 4.09 17.90 2.82
C GLY A 80 5.19 17.00 2.24
N PHE A 81 5.63 17.22 0.99
CA PHE A 81 6.65 16.38 0.33
C PHE A 81 7.96 17.13 0.03
N GLY A 82 8.05 18.41 0.41
CA GLY A 82 9.24 19.24 0.20
C GLY A 82 9.51 19.59 -1.27
N PRO A 83 10.63 20.28 -1.55
CA PRO A 83 10.93 20.81 -2.89
C PRO A 83 11.26 19.74 -3.94
N GLU A 84 11.52 18.50 -3.51
CA GLU A 84 11.80 17.37 -4.39
C GLU A 84 10.87 16.18 -4.03
N PRO A 85 9.57 16.23 -4.42
CA PRO A 85 8.57 15.24 -3.97
C PRO A 85 8.95 13.79 -4.25
N LEU A 86 9.69 13.52 -5.34
CA LEU A 86 10.16 12.17 -5.68
C LEU A 86 10.98 11.51 -4.55
N LYS A 87 11.74 12.29 -3.77
CA LYS A 87 12.57 11.76 -2.66
C LYS A 87 11.73 11.29 -1.47
N SER A 88 10.51 11.82 -1.34
CA SER A 88 9.54 11.50 -0.29
C SER A 88 8.82 10.18 -0.54
N PHE A 89 8.96 9.58 -1.73
CA PHE A 89 8.26 8.36 -2.12
C PHE A 89 9.18 7.17 -2.31
N HIS A 90 8.65 5.98 -2.08
CA HIS A 90 9.32 4.75 -2.48
C HIS A 90 9.41 4.66 -4.02
N PRO A 91 10.49 4.08 -4.56
CA PRO A 91 10.76 4.07 -6.00
C PRO A 91 9.79 3.19 -6.80
N VAL A 92 9.09 2.26 -6.14
CA VAL A 92 8.12 1.36 -6.79
C VAL A 92 6.75 1.55 -6.14
N GLY A 93 5.74 1.68 -6.98
CA GLY A 93 4.34 1.74 -6.60
C GLY A 93 3.51 0.71 -7.38
N CYS A 94 2.19 0.86 -7.30
CA CYS A 94 1.24 0.03 -8.03
C CYS A 94 0.22 0.92 -8.74
N VAL A 95 -0.02 0.66 -10.03
CA VAL A 95 -1.17 1.24 -10.74
C VAL A 95 -2.44 0.64 -10.13
N ALA A 96 -3.43 1.50 -9.93
CA ALA A 96 -4.74 1.14 -9.44
C ALA A 96 -5.79 1.55 -10.47
N ASP A 97 -6.72 0.64 -10.74
CA ASP A 97 -7.88 0.89 -11.57
C ASP A 97 -9.06 1.20 -10.63
N ALA A 98 -9.62 2.40 -10.72
CA ALA A 98 -10.75 2.84 -9.93
C ALA A 98 -12.05 2.22 -10.48
N ALA A 99 -12.50 1.13 -9.86
CA ALA A 99 -13.73 0.44 -10.23
C ALA A 99 -14.99 1.25 -9.86
N THR A 100 -14.91 2.07 -8.80
CA THR A 100 -16.04 2.93 -8.39
C THR A 100 -15.49 4.24 -7.86
N ILE A 101 -16.06 5.35 -8.31
CA ILE A 101 -15.80 6.69 -7.79
C ILE A 101 -17.17 7.33 -7.52
N ARG A 102 -17.46 7.66 -6.26
CA ARG A 102 -18.74 8.27 -5.84
C ARG A 102 -18.48 9.54 -5.08
N GLU A 103 -19.00 10.65 -5.59
CA GLU A 103 -19.01 11.92 -4.86
C GLU A 103 -20.10 11.89 -3.78
N ARG A 104 -19.74 12.32 -2.58
CA ARG A 104 -20.66 12.45 -1.45
C ARG A 104 -21.23 13.88 -1.38
N PRO A 105 -22.34 14.11 -0.65
CA PRO A 105 -22.96 15.43 -0.56
C PRO A 105 -22.06 16.51 0.08
N ASP A 106 -21.08 16.12 0.89
CA ASP A 106 -20.05 17.02 1.46
C ASP A 106 -18.92 17.31 0.46
N GLY A 107 -18.98 16.74 -0.73
CA GLY A 107 -18.03 16.84 -1.81
C GLY A 107 -16.77 15.98 -1.63
N SER A 108 -16.69 15.15 -0.59
CA SER A 108 -15.66 14.10 -0.49
C SER A 108 -15.96 12.95 -1.46
N PHE A 109 -15.00 12.07 -1.72
CA PHE A 109 -15.21 10.90 -2.57
C PHE A 109 -15.03 9.60 -1.82
N GLU A 110 -15.87 8.63 -2.15
CA GLU A 110 -15.67 7.23 -1.85
C GLU A 110 -15.17 6.53 -3.12
N VAL A 111 -14.01 5.89 -3.03
CA VAL A 111 -13.36 5.24 -4.16
C VAL A 111 -13.05 3.81 -3.80
N VAL A 112 -13.37 2.90 -4.71
CA VAL A 112 -12.90 1.51 -4.65
C VAL A 112 -12.00 1.29 -5.84
N ALA A 113 -10.72 1.04 -5.58
CA ALA A 113 -9.73 0.77 -6.60
C ALA A 113 -9.12 -0.62 -6.42
N THR A 114 -8.59 -1.20 -7.50
CA THR A 114 -7.88 -2.49 -7.45
C THR A 114 -6.49 -2.30 -8.02
N GLY A 115 -5.46 -2.74 -7.29
CA GLY A 115 -4.09 -2.74 -7.80
C GLY A 115 -3.95 -3.65 -9.02
N THR A 116 -3.21 -3.24 -10.03
CA THR A 116 -3.07 -3.98 -11.30
C THR A 116 -1.62 -4.31 -11.61
N THR A 117 -0.77 -3.29 -11.75
CA THR A 117 0.59 -3.46 -12.28
C THR A 117 1.60 -2.76 -11.38
N ARG A 118 2.76 -3.39 -11.16
CA ARG A 118 3.89 -2.73 -10.49
C ARG A 118 4.53 -1.73 -11.42
N VAL A 119 4.86 -0.56 -10.89
CA VAL A 119 5.49 0.52 -11.65
C VAL A 119 6.65 1.12 -10.89
N ARG A 120 7.71 1.49 -11.61
CA ARG A 120 8.79 2.32 -11.09
C ARG A 120 8.48 3.78 -11.39
N LEU A 121 8.64 4.63 -10.38
CA LEU A 121 8.55 6.08 -10.53
C LEU A 121 9.83 6.60 -11.19
N LEU A 122 9.69 7.28 -12.33
CA LEU A 122 10.81 7.92 -13.04
C LEU A 122 10.92 9.40 -12.70
N SER A 123 9.78 10.09 -12.65
CA SER A 123 9.70 11.52 -12.31
C SER A 123 8.36 11.84 -11.63
N VAL A 124 8.32 12.92 -10.85
CA VAL A 124 7.10 13.48 -10.26
C VAL A 124 6.97 14.93 -10.68
N ASP A 125 5.77 15.31 -11.13
CA ASP A 125 5.40 16.66 -11.54
C ASP A 125 4.32 17.21 -10.61
N ALA A 126 4.63 18.36 -10.02
CA ALA A 126 3.81 19.10 -9.06
C ALA A 126 3.29 20.44 -9.63
N SER A 127 3.35 20.65 -10.94
CA SER A 127 2.87 21.88 -11.58
C SER A 127 1.34 21.97 -11.69
N GLY A 128 0.65 20.83 -11.58
CA GLY A 128 -0.80 20.71 -11.72
C GLY A 128 -1.59 20.83 -10.40
N PRO A 129 -2.90 20.51 -10.42
CA PRO A 129 -3.75 20.54 -9.23
C PRO A 129 -3.50 19.35 -8.26
N TYR A 130 -2.82 18.31 -8.73
CA TYR A 130 -2.40 17.12 -7.98
C TYR A 130 -1.09 16.61 -8.58
N LEU A 131 -0.40 15.73 -7.85
CA LEU A 131 0.85 15.13 -8.33
C LEU A 131 0.56 14.21 -9.51
N THR A 132 1.41 14.28 -10.54
CA THR A 132 1.46 13.29 -11.60
C THR A 132 2.85 12.68 -11.67
N ALA A 133 2.98 11.47 -12.18
CA ALA A 133 4.26 10.80 -12.30
C ALA A 133 4.44 10.17 -13.68
N GLU A 134 5.67 10.19 -14.17
CA GLU A 134 6.09 9.32 -15.26
C GLU A 134 6.51 7.96 -14.66
N LEU A 135 5.94 6.90 -15.22
CA LEU A 135 5.98 5.56 -14.65
C LEU A 135 6.47 4.57 -15.69
N GLU A 136 7.28 3.61 -15.25
CA GLU A 136 7.73 2.48 -16.04
C GLU A 136 7.12 1.19 -15.48
N GLU A 137 6.42 0.42 -16.31
CA GLU A 137 5.88 -0.87 -15.91
C GLU A 137 6.99 -1.89 -15.61
N LEU A 138 6.85 -2.60 -14.49
CA LEU A 138 7.77 -3.65 -14.07
C LEU A 138 7.21 -5.03 -14.43
N PRO A 139 7.99 -5.90 -15.10
CA PRO A 139 7.53 -7.22 -15.47
C PRO A 139 7.45 -8.19 -14.27
N GLU A 140 6.40 -9.00 -14.23
CA GLU A 140 6.31 -10.17 -13.34
C GLU A 140 7.11 -11.34 -13.91
N ARG A 141 8.35 -11.49 -13.45
CA ARG A 141 9.16 -12.68 -13.76
C ARG A 141 8.97 -13.72 -12.67
N THR A 142 8.85 -14.99 -13.04
CA THR A 142 8.64 -16.09 -12.07
C THR A 142 9.87 -16.37 -11.21
N GLY A 143 11.03 -16.53 -11.83
CA GLY A 143 12.25 -16.97 -11.14
C GLY A 143 12.23 -18.46 -10.77
N ASP A 144 13.40 -19.01 -10.47
CA ASP A 144 13.57 -20.45 -10.26
C ASP A 144 12.94 -20.93 -8.95
N GLY A 145 12.22 -22.05 -9.02
CA GLY A 145 11.63 -22.71 -7.85
C GLY A 145 10.43 -21.98 -7.24
N ALA A 146 9.82 -21.02 -7.94
CA ALA A 146 8.69 -20.25 -7.42
C ALA A 146 7.52 -21.11 -6.91
N GLY A 147 7.18 -22.21 -7.61
CA GLY A 147 6.12 -23.14 -7.19
C GLY A 147 6.40 -23.76 -5.82
N THR A 148 7.58 -24.37 -5.63
CA THR A 148 7.99 -24.96 -4.35
C THR A 148 8.10 -23.92 -3.24
N LEU A 149 8.54 -22.71 -3.57
CA LEU A 149 8.58 -21.60 -2.62
C LEU A 149 7.16 -21.19 -2.19
N ALA A 150 6.21 -21.11 -3.11
CA ALA A 150 4.81 -20.78 -2.83
C ALA A 150 4.17 -21.78 -1.87
N GLU A 151 4.36 -23.09 -2.11
CA GLU A 151 3.90 -24.13 -1.17
C GLU A 151 4.48 -23.94 0.24
N GLY A 152 5.79 -23.61 0.31
CA GLY A 152 6.48 -23.30 1.56
C GLY A 152 5.90 -22.07 2.25
N VAL A 153 5.65 -20.99 1.51
CA VAL A 153 5.03 -19.75 2.00
C VAL A 153 3.65 -20.04 2.55
N LEU A 154 2.78 -20.73 1.81
CA LEU A 154 1.43 -21.07 2.27
C LEU A 154 1.43 -21.89 3.56
N ARG A 155 2.41 -22.80 3.73
CA ARG A 155 2.59 -23.55 4.98
C ARG A 155 3.02 -22.64 6.13
N ALA A 156 4.00 -21.76 5.89
CA ALA A 156 4.50 -20.82 6.88
C ALA A 156 3.42 -19.80 7.29
N PHE A 157 2.66 -19.28 6.33
CA PHE A 157 1.61 -18.31 6.53
C PHE A 157 0.44 -18.88 7.34
N ARG A 158 0.02 -20.12 7.07
CA ARG A 158 -0.98 -20.82 7.90
C ARG A 158 -0.52 -20.99 9.36
N ASN A 159 0.76 -21.27 9.59
CA ASN A 159 1.31 -21.34 10.95
C ASN A 159 1.36 -19.96 11.61
N TYR A 160 1.74 -18.92 10.86
CA TYR A 160 1.71 -17.53 11.32
C TYR A 160 0.28 -17.12 11.74
N GLN A 161 -0.73 -17.34 10.88
CA GLN A 161 -2.14 -17.04 11.18
C GLN A 161 -2.64 -17.77 12.43
N LYS A 162 -2.34 -19.07 12.57
CA LYS A 162 -2.72 -19.85 13.77
C LYS A 162 -2.18 -19.27 15.07
N ARG A 163 -0.99 -18.63 15.02
CA ARG A 163 -0.37 -18.01 16.19
C ARG A 163 -0.91 -16.61 16.46
N LEU A 164 -1.20 -15.85 15.40
CA LEU A 164 -1.78 -14.53 15.52
C LEU A 164 -3.23 -14.58 16.03
N ALA A 165 -4.04 -15.51 15.51
CA ALA A 165 -5.48 -15.56 15.70
C ALA A 165 -5.96 -16.18 17.05
N GLY A 166 -5.10 -16.27 18.07
CA GLY A 166 -5.36 -16.83 19.40
C GLY A 166 -6.78 -17.40 19.62
N ALA A 167 -6.96 -18.70 19.39
CA ALA A 167 -8.17 -19.51 19.62
C ALA A 167 -9.56 -19.02 19.11
N ARG A 168 -9.76 -17.85 18.48
CA ARG A 168 -11.14 -17.39 18.16
C ARG A 168 -11.41 -16.64 16.85
N GLU A 169 -10.45 -16.41 15.95
CA GLU A 169 -10.76 -15.75 14.66
C GLU A 169 -10.59 -16.63 13.42
N ARG A 170 -11.48 -16.41 12.44
CA ARG A 170 -11.52 -17.08 11.13
C ARG A 170 -10.22 -16.79 10.38
N SER A 171 -9.27 -17.72 10.46
CA SER A 171 -8.18 -17.79 9.49
C SER A 171 -8.77 -18.06 8.10
N LEU A 172 -8.15 -17.53 7.04
CA LEU A 172 -8.47 -17.93 5.67
C LEU A 172 -8.46 -19.46 5.59
N SER A 173 -9.56 -20.04 5.12
CA SER A 173 -9.69 -21.49 4.97
C SER A 173 -8.63 -21.97 3.99
N GLY A 174 -8.01 -23.13 4.24
CA GLY A 174 -7.00 -23.68 3.34
C GLY A 174 -7.48 -23.91 1.90
N ASP A 175 -8.78 -24.07 1.70
CA ASP A 175 -9.43 -24.28 0.40
C ASP A 175 -9.69 -22.98 -0.40
N GLU A 176 -9.44 -21.80 0.19
CA GLU A 176 -9.60 -20.50 -0.48
C GLU A 176 -8.27 -19.89 -0.95
N LEU A 177 -7.13 -20.54 -0.67
CA LEU A 177 -5.82 -20.02 -1.02
C LEU A 177 -5.47 -20.40 -2.47
N PRO A 178 -5.09 -19.44 -3.33
CA PRO A 178 -4.69 -19.71 -4.71
C PRO A 178 -3.43 -20.59 -4.82
N ASP A 179 -3.30 -21.30 -5.94
CA ASP A 179 -2.10 -22.11 -6.25
C ASP A 179 -1.05 -21.36 -7.09
N ASP A 180 -1.45 -20.28 -7.76
CA ASP A 180 -0.53 -19.50 -8.59
C ASP A 180 0.51 -18.76 -7.72
N PRO A 181 1.82 -18.97 -7.95
CA PRO A 181 2.88 -18.37 -7.12
C PRO A 181 2.85 -16.84 -7.08
N SER A 182 2.44 -16.19 -8.18
CA SER A 182 2.33 -14.73 -8.22
C SER A 182 1.21 -14.26 -7.30
N VAL A 183 0.02 -14.85 -7.45
CA VAL A 183 -1.15 -14.51 -6.63
C VAL A 183 -0.88 -14.79 -5.15
N VAL A 184 -0.29 -15.95 -4.82
CA VAL A 184 0.09 -16.30 -3.45
C VAL A 184 0.98 -15.23 -2.83
N SER A 185 2.03 -14.81 -3.55
CA SER A 185 2.97 -13.83 -3.03
C SER A 185 2.30 -12.49 -2.69
N TYR A 186 1.46 -11.95 -3.59
CA TYR A 186 0.77 -10.69 -3.31
C TYR A 186 -0.28 -10.80 -2.20
N LEU A 187 -1.02 -11.90 -2.15
CA LEU A 187 -1.99 -12.14 -1.08
C LEU A 187 -1.31 -12.21 0.29
N VAL A 188 -0.22 -12.96 0.39
CA VAL A 188 0.51 -13.13 1.65
C VAL A 188 1.20 -11.83 2.07
N ALA A 189 1.84 -11.13 1.13
CA ALA A 189 2.46 -9.82 1.40
C ALA A 189 1.45 -8.79 1.94
N ALA A 190 0.22 -8.80 1.41
CA ALA A 190 -0.85 -7.92 1.86
C ALA A 190 -1.39 -8.31 3.23
N ALA A 191 -1.64 -9.62 3.45
CA ALA A 191 -2.31 -10.13 4.64
C ALA A 191 -1.38 -10.29 5.87
N ALA A 192 -0.07 -10.40 5.68
CA ALA A 192 0.88 -10.41 6.78
C ALA A 192 0.93 -9.04 7.49
N VAL A 193 1.00 -9.06 8.82
CA VAL A 193 1.14 -7.84 9.64
C VAL A 193 2.62 -7.47 9.64
N LEU A 194 2.99 -6.65 8.67
CA LEU A 194 4.35 -6.19 8.41
C LEU A 194 4.36 -4.67 8.37
N ASP A 195 5.48 -4.06 8.76
CA ASP A 195 5.70 -2.64 8.59
C ASP A 195 5.80 -2.25 7.10
N THR A 196 5.60 -0.96 6.81
CA THR A 196 5.66 -0.43 5.44
C THR A 196 7.00 -0.73 4.75
N PRO A 197 8.17 -0.55 5.41
CA PRO A 197 9.45 -0.91 4.80
C PRO A 197 9.55 -2.39 4.39
N ALA A 198 9.03 -3.34 5.18
CA ALA A 198 9.01 -4.75 4.81
C ALA A 198 8.06 -5.01 3.63
N LYS A 199 6.83 -4.48 3.67
CA LYS A 199 5.90 -4.60 2.54
C LYS A 199 6.48 -4.02 1.25
N GLN A 200 7.20 -2.90 1.37
CA GLN A 200 7.84 -2.28 0.23
C GLN A 200 8.96 -3.15 -0.35
N ARG A 201 9.81 -3.78 0.49
CA ARG A 201 10.80 -4.75 0.00
C ARG A 201 10.16 -5.90 -0.78
N LEU A 202 8.97 -6.34 -0.38
CA LEU A 202 8.21 -7.36 -1.10
C LEU A 202 7.71 -6.84 -2.46
N LEU A 203 7.14 -5.64 -2.52
CA LEU A 203 6.69 -5.02 -3.78
C LEU A 203 7.87 -4.81 -4.76
N GLU A 204 9.04 -4.44 -4.24
CA GLU A 204 10.26 -4.15 -5.00
C GLU A 204 11.04 -5.39 -5.45
N ALA A 205 10.62 -6.60 -5.03
CA ALA A 205 11.34 -7.82 -5.36
C ALA A 205 11.52 -8.01 -6.88
N PRO A 206 12.70 -8.46 -7.34
CA PRO A 206 13.05 -8.51 -8.76
C PRO A 206 12.29 -9.59 -9.56
N ASP A 207 11.76 -10.60 -8.88
CA ASP A 207 10.96 -11.70 -9.41
C ASP A 207 10.12 -12.34 -8.28
N ILE A 208 9.14 -13.18 -8.67
CA ILE A 208 8.20 -13.86 -7.77
C ILE A 208 8.95 -14.76 -6.78
N ALA A 209 9.94 -15.54 -7.24
CA ALA A 209 10.73 -16.41 -6.36
C ALA A 209 11.50 -15.61 -5.28
N ALA A 210 12.04 -14.44 -5.61
CA ALA A 210 12.70 -13.55 -4.66
C ALA A 210 11.73 -12.99 -3.63
N ARG A 211 10.53 -12.59 -4.06
CA ARG A 211 9.45 -12.15 -3.17
C ARG A 211 9.05 -13.24 -2.19
N LEU A 212 8.76 -14.45 -2.67
CA LEU A 212 8.40 -15.60 -1.85
C LEU A 212 9.51 -16.02 -0.87
N ARG A 213 10.78 -15.93 -1.27
CA ARG A 213 11.93 -16.18 -0.38
C ARG A 213 11.98 -15.18 0.78
N GLU A 214 11.76 -13.90 0.50
CA GLU A 214 11.73 -12.86 1.54
C GLU A 214 10.49 -13.03 2.44
N GLU A 215 9.32 -13.35 1.88
CA GLU A 215 8.12 -13.69 2.66
C GLU A 215 8.37 -14.85 3.63
N LEU A 216 8.99 -15.94 3.18
CA LEU A 216 9.35 -17.06 4.04
C LEU A 216 10.22 -16.62 5.23
N LYS A 217 11.19 -15.75 4.98
CA LYS A 217 12.09 -15.22 6.01
C LYS A 217 11.32 -14.35 7.01
N LEU A 218 10.50 -13.42 6.53
CA LEU A 218 9.70 -12.52 7.36
C LEU A 218 8.68 -13.30 8.21
N LEU A 219 7.91 -14.21 7.60
CA LEU A 219 6.91 -15.02 8.32
C LEU A 219 7.54 -15.88 9.41
N ARG A 220 8.73 -16.44 9.17
CA ARG A 220 9.46 -17.23 10.17
C ARG A 220 9.95 -16.35 11.32
N ALA A 221 10.46 -15.16 11.03
CA ALA A 221 10.89 -14.19 12.03
C ALA A 221 9.71 -13.76 12.92
N GLU A 222 8.61 -13.31 12.33
CA GLU A 222 7.38 -12.91 13.05
C GLU A 222 6.82 -14.03 13.92
N THR A 223 6.72 -15.24 13.36
CA THR A 223 6.26 -16.45 14.08
C THR A 223 7.14 -16.77 15.31
N ALA A 224 8.43 -16.49 15.24
CA ALA A 224 9.38 -16.67 16.35
C ALA A 224 9.22 -15.58 17.41
N VAL A 225 9.03 -14.32 17.01
CA VAL A 225 8.75 -13.20 17.92
C VAL A 225 7.46 -13.44 18.70
N ILE A 226 6.37 -13.81 18.03
CA ILE A 226 5.08 -14.14 18.67
C ILE A 226 5.23 -15.30 19.68
N ARG A 227 6.18 -16.22 19.47
CA ARG A 227 6.46 -17.30 20.44
C ARG A 227 7.11 -16.80 21.73
N HIS A 228 7.92 -15.76 21.64
CA HIS A 228 8.76 -15.28 22.74
C HIS A 228 8.18 -14.06 23.46
N LEU A 229 7.19 -13.40 22.87
CA LEU A 229 6.39 -12.34 23.47
C LEU A 229 4.92 -12.79 23.51
N PRO A 230 4.46 -13.54 24.54
CA PRO A 230 3.06 -13.94 24.66
C PRO A 230 2.09 -12.77 24.98
N SER A 231 2.55 -11.52 24.91
CA SER A 231 1.71 -10.33 25.02
C SER A 231 1.22 -9.90 23.63
N LEU A 232 -0.10 -9.78 23.50
CA LEU A 232 -0.88 -9.29 22.36
C LEU A 232 -0.21 -8.15 21.56
N PRO A 233 -0.50 -8.02 20.25
CA PRO A 233 0.14 -7.05 19.38
C PRO A 233 0.15 -5.64 19.98
N ALA A 234 1.34 -5.10 20.17
CA ALA A 234 1.62 -3.78 20.75
C ALA A 234 1.28 -2.61 19.80
N VAL A 235 0.26 -2.75 18.94
CA VAL A 235 -0.20 -1.68 18.03
C VAL A 235 -1.20 -0.73 18.72
N THR A 236 -1.56 -1.00 19.98
CA THR A 236 -2.40 -0.11 20.81
C THR A 236 -1.69 0.35 22.09
N LEU A 237 -0.45 0.83 21.99
CA LEU A 237 0.26 1.46 23.11
C LEU A 237 0.77 2.88 22.86
N THR A 238 0.43 3.52 21.74
CA THR A 238 0.86 4.90 21.43
C THR A 238 -0.22 5.99 21.63
N HIS A 239 -1.38 5.68 22.23
CA HIS A 239 -2.41 6.70 22.53
C HIS A 239 -3.04 6.59 23.93
N THR A 240 -2.23 6.46 24.97
CA THR A 240 -2.73 6.69 26.34
C THR A 240 -2.06 7.93 26.93
N PRO A 241 -2.80 9.03 27.17
CA PRO A 241 -2.26 10.16 27.91
C PRO A 241 -1.93 9.73 29.36
N PRO A 242 -0.86 10.25 29.98
CA PRO A 242 -0.53 9.92 31.35
C PRO A 242 -1.69 10.33 32.28
N SER A 243 -2.15 9.42 33.14
CA SER A 243 -3.15 9.76 34.15
C SER A 243 -2.56 10.74 35.16
N PRO A 244 -3.27 11.81 35.54
CA PRO A 244 -2.85 12.65 36.64
C PRO A 244 -3.29 11.99 37.96
N ASN A 245 -2.32 11.48 38.72
CA ASN A 245 -2.44 11.31 40.17
C ASN A 245 -1.19 11.93 40.79
#